data_AF-A0AAW2IIM3-F1
#
_entry.id   AF-A0AAW2IIM3-F1
#
_cell.length_a   1.000
_cell.length_b   1.000
_cell.length_c   1.000
_cell.angle_alpha   90.00
_cell.angle_beta   90.00
_cell.angle_gamma   90.00
#
_symmetry.space_group_name_H-M   'P 1'
#
loop_
_entity.id
_entity.type
_entity.pdbx_description
1 polymer ?
#
loop_
_entity_poly.entity_id
_entity_poly.type
_entity_poly.pdbx_seq_one_letter_code
_entity_poly.pdbx_strand_id
1 'polypeptide(L)'
;MRADLYQGLEEAVVAGHKDASAVGRRIVLPSSFTGGPRNMMQHYQDATAICRTIGTPDFFITFTCNPNWPENSQELQRLPGQRREERPDFVARIFAMKHK
;
A
#
# COMPACT_ATOMS: atom_id res chain seq x y z
N MET A 1 -4.08 -18.08 3.29
CA MET A 1 -5.31 -17.25 3.20
C MET A 1 -5.93 -17.36 1.82
N ARG A 2 -6.74 -18.41 1.61
CA ARG A 2 -7.70 -18.51 0.49
C ARG A 2 -9.09 -18.92 1.00
N ALA A 3 -9.18 -19.52 2.18
CA ALA A 3 -10.42 -20.02 2.79
C ALA A 3 -11.47 -18.93 3.02
N ASP A 4 -11.09 -17.76 3.55
CA ASP A 4 -12.04 -16.68 3.87
C ASP A 4 -12.75 -16.11 2.62
N LEU A 5 -12.12 -16.20 1.45
CA LEU A 5 -12.70 -15.80 0.17
C LEU A 5 -13.79 -16.78 -0.29
N TYR A 6 -13.57 -18.08 -0.06
CA TYR A 6 -14.56 -19.11 -0.37
C TYR A 6 -15.72 -19.04 0.61
N GLN A 7 -15.46 -18.81 1.89
CA GLN A 7 -16.51 -18.71 2.91
C GLN A 7 -17.50 -17.58 2.62
N GLY A 8 -17.01 -16.38 2.28
CA GLY A 8 -17.90 -15.25 1.97
C GLY A 8 -18.68 -15.40 0.64
N LEU A 9 -18.24 -16.30 -0.26
CA LEU A 9 -18.96 -16.64 -1.48
C LEU A 9 -19.99 -17.75 -1.21
N GLU A 10 -19.61 -18.77 -0.44
CA GLU A 10 -20.51 -19.83 0.02
C GLU A 10 -21.66 -19.27 0.84
N GLU A 11 -21.41 -18.34 1.77
CA GLU A 11 -22.46 -17.69 2.57
C GLU A 11 -23.45 -16.90 1.70
N ALA A 12 -22.99 -16.23 0.65
CA ALA A 12 -23.85 -15.48 -0.27
C ALA A 12 -24.71 -16.39 -1.16
N VAL A 13 -24.20 -17.58 -1.51
CA VAL A 13 -24.94 -18.61 -2.26
C VAL A 13 -25.94 -19.33 -1.36
N VAL A 14 -25.57 -19.63 -0.11
CA VAL A 14 -26.42 -20.26 0.90
C VAL A 14 -27.57 -19.34 1.33
N ALA A 15 -27.36 -18.02 1.35
CA ALA A 15 -28.39 -17.02 1.66
C ALA A 15 -29.50 -16.87 0.58
N GLY A 16 -29.43 -17.62 -0.53
CA GLY A 16 -30.57 -17.81 -1.43
C GLY A 16 -30.90 -16.63 -2.35
N HIS A 17 -29.96 -15.69 -2.57
CA HIS A 17 -30.14 -14.61 -3.54
C HIS A 17 -30.13 -15.15 -4.98
N LYS A 18 -31.33 -15.44 -5.52
CA LYS A 18 -31.54 -15.96 -6.88
C LYS A 18 -31.74 -14.90 -7.96
N ASP A 19 -31.86 -13.62 -7.59
CA ASP A 19 -31.99 -12.51 -8.53
C ASP A 19 -30.63 -11.87 -8.85
N ALA A 20 -30.02 -12.32 -9.93
CA ALA A 20 -28.75 -11.81 -10.44
C ALA A 20 -28.81 -10.36 -10.98
N SER A 21 -30.01 -9.75 -11.09
CA SER A 21 -30.20 -8.41 -11.67
C SER A 21 -30.19 -7.28 -10.63
N ALA A 22 -30.51 -7.56 -9.36
CA ALA A 22 -30.52 -6.57 -8.27
C ALA A 22 -29.28 -6.63 -7.37
N VAL A 23 -28.46 -7.68 -7.48
CA VAL A 23 -27.23 -7.84 -6.71
C VAL A 23 -26.11 -7.11 -7.42
N GLY A 24 -25.81 -5.89 -6.99
CA GLY A 24 -24.61 -5.17 -7.40
C GLY A 24 -23.40 -6.09 -7.29
N ARG A 25 -22.57 -6.15 -8.34
CA ARG A 25 -21.43 -7.06 -8.41
C ARG A 25 -20.49 -6.74 -7.24
N ARG A 26 -20.41 -7.62 -6.24
CA ARG A 26 -19.47 -7.48 -5.13
C ARG A 26 -18.05 -7.75 -5.64
N ILE A 27 -17.37 -6.70 -6.08
CA ILE A 27 -15.97 -6.79 -6.52
C ILE A 27 -15.08 -6.68 -5.29
N VAL A 28 -14.50 -7.81 -4.91
CA VAL A 28 -13.52 -7.92 -3.83
C VAL A 28 -12.14 -7.63 -4.44
N LEU A 29 -11.63 -6.40 -4.27
CA LEU A 29 -10.29 -6.03 -4.74
C LEU A 29 -9.19 -6.91 -4.11
N PRO A 30 -8.26 -7.48 -4.87
CA PRO A 30 -7.19 -8.31 -4.31
C PRO A 30 -6.24 -7.50 -3.41
N SER A 31 -5.45 -8.16 -2.57
CA SER A 31 -4.43 -7.51 -1.74
C SER A 31 -3.28 -6.89 -2.54
N SER A 32 -3.19 -7.20 -3.85
CA SER A 32 -2.31 -6.53 -4.80
C SER A 32 -2.76 -5.11 -5.18
N PHE A 33 -3.97 -4.69 -4.79
CA PHE A 33 -4.42 -3.32 -4.97
C PHE A 33 -3.81 -2.42 -3.88
N THR A 34 -2.73 -1.73 -4.24
CA THR A 34 -1.96 -0.84 -3.34
C THR A 34 -2.86 0.21 -2.68
N GLY A 35 -2.72 0.37 -1.36
CA GLY A 35 -3.51 1.35 -0.60
C GLY A 35 -4.91 0.87 -0.18
N GLY A 36 -5.36 -0.32 -0.63
CA GLY A 36 -6.62 -0.91 -0.19
C GLY A 36 -6.56 -1.53 1.21
N PRO A 37 -7.71 -1.74 1.88
CA PRO A 37 -7.76 -2.34 3.22
C PRO A 37 -7.05 -3.70 3.31
N ARG A 38 -7.20 -4.54 2.29
CA ARG A 38 -6.53 -5.85 2.23
C ARG A 38 -5.02 -5.75 1.99
N ASN A 39 -4.57 -4.78 1.21
CA ASN A 39 -3.15 -4.53 1.00
C ASN A 39 -2.48 -4.10 2.32
N MET A 40 -3.11 -3.18 3.05
CA MET A 40 -2.63 -2.73 4.37
C MET A 40 -2.64 -3.87 5.40
N MET A 41 -3.70 -4.69 5.46
CA MET A 41 -3.77 -5.85 6.35
C MET A 41 -2.66 -6.87 6.08
N GLN A 42 -2.35 -7.12 4.80
CA GLN A 42 -1.27 -8.02 4.44
C GLN A 42 0.09 -7.48 4.91
N HIS A 43 0.37 -6.19 4.68
CA HIS A 43 1.61 -5.56 5.17
C HIS A 43 1.76 -5.64 6.70
N TYR A 44 0.65 -5.49 7.44
CA TYR A 44 0.66 -5.66 8.90
C TYR A 44 0.99 -7.09 9.33
N GLN A 45 0.41 -8.08 8.66
CA GLN A 45 0.68 -9.50 8.94
C GLN A 45 2.14 -9.86 8.62
N ASP A 46 2.67 -9.37 7.49
CA ASP A 46 4.07 -9.55 7.10
C ASP A 46 5.01 -8.93 8.13
N ALA A 47 4.75 -7.69 8.57
CA ALA A 47 5.53 -7.03 9.62
C ALA A 47 5.50 -7.81 10.95
N THR A 48 4.33 -8.36 11.32
CA THR A 48 4.19 -9.18 12.53
C THR A 48 4.96 -10.49 12.41
N ALA A 49 4.97 -11.12 11.23
CA ALA A 49 5.77 -12.32 10.99
C ALA A 49 7.27 -12.04 11.12
N ILE A 50 7.74 -10.92 10.56
CA ILE A 50 9.13 -10.46 10.73
C ILE A 50 9.45 -10.26 12.21
N CYS A 51 8.61 -9.54 12.95
CA CYS A 51 8.81 -9.30 14.38
C CYS A 51 8.83 -10.59 15.21
N ARG A 52 8.04 -11.60 14.84
CA ARG A 52 8.07 -12.92 15.50
C ARG A 52 9.38 -13.66 15.28
N THR A 53 9.98 -13.50 14.10
CA THR A 53 11.21 -14.22 13.73
C THR A 53 12.49 -13.52 14.21
N ILE A 54 12.54 -12.19 14.12
CA ILE A 54 13.76 -11.39 14.37
C ILE A 54 13.69 -10.71 15.74
N GLY A 55 12.50 -10.57 16.32
CA GLY A 55 12.25 -9.76 17.51
C GLY A 55 11.62 -8.42 17.16
N THR A 56 11.17 -7.71 18.19
CA THR A 56 10.60 -6.36 18.03
C THR A 56 11.71 -5.37 17.66
N PRO A 57 11.45 -4.41 16.77
CA PRO A 57 12.43 -3.38 16.44
C PRO A 57 12.69 -2.47 17.65
N ASP A 58 13.97 -2.29 18.02
CA ASP A 58 14.37 -1.39 19.11
C ASP A 58 14.46 0.08 18.66
N PHE A 59 14.76 0.32 17.38
CA PHE A 59 14.94 1.65 16.83
C PHE A 59 14.07 1.86 15.60
N PHE A 60 13.42 3.03 15.54
CA PHE A 60 12.77 3.52 14.34
C PHE A 60 13.58 4.69 13.77
N ILE A 61 14.41 4.41 12.77
CA ILE A 61 15.26 5.43 12.13
C ILE A 61 14.47 6.07 10.99
N THR A 62 14.23 7.38 11.09
CA THR A 62 13.67 8.19 10.01
C THR A 62 14.77 9.01 9.35
N PHE A 63 14.84 8.93 8.02
CA PHE A 63 15.72 9.77 7.23
C PHE A 63 14.91 10.92 6.63
N THR A 64 15.30 12.15 6.95
CA THR A 64 14.64 13.35 6.42
C THR A 64 15.44 13.91 5.26
N CYS A 65 14.84 13.93 4.06
CA CYS A 65 15.44 14.60 2.91
C CYS A 65 15.37 16.12 3.05
N ASN A 66 16.44 16.81 2.65
CA ASN A 66 16.41 18.27 2.57
C ASN A 66 15.42 18.72 1.48
N PRO A 67 14.45 19.60 1.81
CA PRO A 67 13.50 20.11 0.85
C PRO A 67 14.16 20.96 -0.26
N ASN A 68 15.26 21.64 0.08
CA ASN A 68 15.85 22.71 -0.72
C ASN A 68 16.89 22.24 -1.74
N TRP A 69 17.11 20.93 -1.89
CA TRP A 69 18.02 20.46 -2.94
C TRP A 69 17.48 20.81 -4.34
N PRO A 70 18.32 21.36 -5.24
CA PRO A 70 17.90 21.83 -6.56
C PRO A 70 17.30 20.72 -7.43
N GLU A 71 17.70 19.48 -7.21
CA GLU A 71 17.16 18.29 -7.89
C GLU A 71 15.66 18.15 -7.64
N ASN A 72 15.15 18.54 -6.47
CA ASN A 72 13.70 18.46 -6.19
C ASN A 72 12.93 19.42 -7.09
N SER A 73 13.40 20.67 -7.20
CA SER A 73 12.80 21.68 -8.06
C SER A 73 12.88 21.28 -9.53
N GLN A 74 13.99 20.66 -9.95
CA GLN A 74 14.19 20.20 -11.32
C GLN A 74 13.23 19.05 -11.69
N GLU A 75 13.01 18.08 -10.80
CA GLU A 75 12.04 17.01 -11.04
C GLU A 75 10.60 17.53 -11.02
N LEU A 76 10.27 18.48 -10.14
CA LEU A 76 8.95 19.12 -10.09
C LEU A 76 8.65 19.91 -11.36
N GLN A 77 9.65 20.60 -11.94
CA GLN A 77 9.49 21.31 -13.22
C GLN A 77 9.12 20.35 -14.37
N ARG A 78 9.56 19.09 -14.33
CA ARG A 78 9.19 18.08 -15.33
C ARG A 78 7.74 17.60 -15.18
N LEU A 79 7.09 17.88 -14.05
CA LEU A 79 5.76 17.40 -13.70
C LEU A 79 4.89 18.57 -13.23
N PRO A 80 4.34 19.35 -14.17
CA PRO A 80 3.56 20.53 -13.83
C PRO A 80 2.33 20.14 -13.00
N GLY A 81 2.15 20.86 -11.87
CA GLY A 81 1.00 20.71 -10.99
C GLY A 81 1.12 19.63 -9.91
N GLN A 82 2.20 18.84 -9.89
CA GLN A 82 2.46 17.91 -8.79
C GLN A 82 3.27 18.59 -7.69
N ARG A 83 2.99 18.22 -6.44
CA ARG A 83 3.79 18.65 -5.29
C ARG A 83 4.80 17.59 -4.92
N ARG A 84 5.86 17.99 -4.23
CA ARG A 84 6.93 17.08 -3.80
C ARG A 84 6.38 15.95 -2.93
N GLU A 85 5.45 16.28 -2.04
CA GLU A 85 4.88 15.36 -1.06
C GLU A 85 4.06 14.25 -1.73
N GLU A 86 3.63 14.47 -2.97
CA GLU A 86 2.87 13.51 -3.77
C GLU A 86 3.79 12.54 -4.52
N ARG A 87 5.11 12.78 -4.51
CA ARG A 87 6.13 12.02 -5.24
C ARG A 87 7.25 11.51 -4.33
N PRO A 88 6.93 10.58 -3.41
CA PRO A 88 7.92 9.99 -2.52
C PRO A 88 9.04 9.24 -3.26
N ASP A 89 8.78 8.78 -4.49
CA ASP A 89 9.76 8.12 -5.36
C ASP A 89 10.93 9.04 -5.73
N PHE A 90 10.68 10.31 -6.07
CA PHE A 90 11.76 11.25 -6.35
C PHE A 90 12.54 11.65 -5.12
N VAL A 91 11.83 11.86 -4.01
CA VAL A 91 12.46 12.20 -2.74
C VAL A 91 13.42 11.08 -2.32
N ALA A 92 12.98 9.81 -2.42
CA ALA A 92 13.81 8.65 -2.14
C ALA A 92 14.99 8.52 -3.13
N ARG A 93 14.79 8.79 -4.42
CA ARG A 93 15.86 8.74 -5.43
C ARG A 93 16.92 9.82 -5.19
N ILE A 94 16.50 11.06 -4.93
CA ILE A 94 17.41 12.18 -4.65
C ILE A 94 18.18 11.93 -3.36
N PHE A 95 17.52 11.39 -2.33
CA PHE A 95 18.19 10.93 -1.11
C PHE A 95 19.31 9.94 -1.41
N ALA A 96 19.01 8.87 -2.17
CA ALA A 96 19.99 7.86 -2.52
C ALA A 96 21.16 8.40 -3.36
N MET A 97 20.96 9.46 -4.14
CA MET A 97 22.05 10.12 -4.88
C MET A 97 22.96 10.95 -3.97
N LYS A 98 22.45 11.52 -2.87
CA LYS A 98 23.22 12.35 -1.95
C LYS A 98 23.92 11.56 -0.84
N HIS A 99 23.42 10.36 -0.53
CA HIS A 99 23.90 9.50 0.56
C HIS A 99 24.55 8.19 0.06
N LYS A 100 24.94 8.14 -1.22
CA LYS A 100 25.91 7.17 -1.75
C LYS A 100 27.28 7.81 -1.80
#